data_AF-A0A1F4JPT5-F1
#
_entry.id   AF-A0A1F4JPT5-F1
#
_cell.length_a   1.000
_cell.length_b   1.000
_cell.length_c   1.000
_cell.angle_alpha   90.00
_cell.angle_beta   90.00
_cell.angle_gamma   90.00
#
_symmetry.space_group_name_H-M   'P 1'
#
loop_
_entity.id
_entity.type
_entity.pdbx_description
1 polymer ?
#
loop_
_entity_poly.entity_id
_entity_poly.type
_entity_poly.pdbx_seq_one_letter_code
_entity_poly.pdbx_strand_id
1 'polypeptide(L)'
;MKLGKLFTTCAAAMQVIFFAPLASAMDLASTAPTGAQLARAATFPISQPAQPNDCVSQAGDFHGVNSWIVRAILKVESNFNPKAMNKNRNGTTDVGMAQINSMHFKELKSHGIAPDDLLDGCIASYVAAWHLKKQITAYGNTWFAIGAYHSATPCFNKRYTGLVWNVLRTWGVVQGKKESPGSLDSCGSTQVASSGKQRTSTAGTSVLALDGE
;
A
#
# COMPACT_ATOMS: atom_id res chain seq x y z
N MET A 1 5.80 28.10 2.93
CA MET A 1 7.11 27.44 2.70
C MET A 1 6.96 26.49 1.52
N LYS A 2 7.76 26.63 0.46
CA LYS A 2 7.65 25.90 -0.81
C LYS A 2 8.41 24.57 -0.70
N LEU A 3 7.71 23.45 -0.89
CA LEU A 3 8.22 22.07 -0.75
C LEU A 3 9.01 21.59 -2.00
N GLY A 4 9.83 22.46 -2.60
CA GLY A 4 10.41 22.23 -3.93
C GLY A 4 11.92 21.95 -3.99
N LYS A 5 12.63 21.77 -2.85
CA LYS A 5 14.11 21.67 -2.84
C LYS A 5 14.69 20.73 -1.77
N LEU A 6 14.07 19.59 -1.49
CA LEU A 6 14.65 18.60 -0.55
C LEU A 6 14.78 17.18 -1.11
N PHE A 7 15.04 17.04 -2.41
CA PHE A 7 15.31 15.75 -3.05
C PHE A 7 16.74 15.64 -3.59
N THR A 8 17.73 16.11 -2.83
CA THR A 8 19.15 15.83 -3.13
C THR A 8 19.99 16.01 -1.86
N THR A 9 20.81 15.00 -1.53
CA THR A 9 21.69 14.86 -0.34
C THR A 9 20.93 14.40 0.92
N CYS A 10 21.28 13.32 1.62
CA CYS A 10 22.62 12.86 1.99
C CYS A 10 22.64 11.33 2.19
N ALA A 11 23.35 10.62 1.33
CA ALA A 11 23.92 9.32 1.62
C ALA A 11 25.41 9.55 1.87
N ALA A 12 25.83 9.62 3.12
CA ALA A 12 27.23 9.44 3.51
C ALA A 12 27.36 9.33 5.03
N ALA A 13 28.30 8.46 5.43
CA ALA A 13 28.97 8.38 6.71
C ALA A 13 28.22 7.69 7.86
N MET A 14 28.35 6.37 7.91
CA MET A 14 28.58 5.71 9.19
C MET A 14 29.76 4.74 9.03
N GLN A 15 30.93 5.28 9.36
CA GLN A 15 32.22 4.59 9.37
C GLN A 15 32.51 4.13 10.80
N VAL A 16 32.86 2.84 10.89
CA VAL A 16 33.82 2.19 11.80
C VAL A 16 33.68 2.44 13.32
N ILE A 17 33.55 1.35 14.10
CA ILE A 17 34.43 1.05 15.24
C ILE A 17 34.40 -0.47 15.46
N PHE A 18 35.54 -1.10 15.16
CA PHE A 18 35.94 -2.42 15.59
C PHE A 18 36.21 -2.40 17.10
N PHE A 19 35.65 -3.34 17.86
CA PHE A 19 36.29 -3.86 19.07
C PHE A 19 35.84 -5.31 19.31
N ALA A 20 36.74 -6.24 18.98
CA ALA A 20 36.71 -7.60 19.51
C ALA A 20 37.61 -7.65 20.76
N PRO A 21 37.21 -8.32 21.85
CA PRO A 21 38.17 -8.74 22.86
C PRO A 21 38.52 -10.23 22.71
N LEU A 22 39.83 -10.42 22.79
CA LEU A 22 40.64 -11.62 22.96
C LEU A 22 39.94 -12.83 23.58
N ALA A 23 40.10 -13.97 22.89
CA ALA A 23 40.01 -15.30 23.47
C ALA A 23 41.20 -15.56 24.41
N SER A 24 40.93 -16.16 25.57
CA SER A 24 41.92 -16.93 26.34
C SER A 24 41.59 -18.41 26.20
N ALA A 25 42.63 -19.16 25.87
CA ALA A 25 42.71 -20.61 25.79
C ALA A 25 42.83 -21.21 27.23
N MET A 26 42.75 -22.49 27.57
CA MET A 26 42.66 -23.81 26.96
C MET A 26 41.96 -24.70 28.01
N ASP A 27 41.26 -25.77 27.62
CA ASP A 27 41.36 -27.02 28.37
C ASP A 27 41.15 -28.22 27.45
N LEU A 28 42.06 -29.17 27.58
CA LEU A 28 42.12 -30.43 26.84
C LEU A 28 41.09 -31.42 27.40
N ALA A 29 40.35 -32.08 26.50
CA ALA A 29 40.44 -33.54 26.28
C ALA A 29 39.10 -34.20 25.91
N SER A 30 39.15 -34.90 24.77
CA SER A 30 38.70 -36.28 24.58
C SER A 30 37.30 -36.59 24.01
N THR A 31 37.37 -37.50 23.03
CA THR A 31 36.34 -38.38 22.44
C THR A 31 35.26 -37.74 21.55
N ALA A 32 35.50 -37.84 20.24
CA ALA A 32 34.44 -37.94 19.25
C ALA A 32 33.63 -39.24 19.47
N PRO A 33 32.33 -39.20 19.14
CA PRO A 33 31.94 -40.00 18.00
C PRO A 33 31.16 -39.18 16.96
N THR A 34 31.34 -39.61 15.73
CA THR A 34 30.65 -39.21 14.50
C THR A 34 29.13 -39.10 14.68
N GLY A 35 28.65 -37.88 14.83
CA GLY A 35 27.26 -37.49 14.58
C GLY A 35 27.29 -36.34 13.58
N ALA A 36 26.76 -36.56 12.38
CA ALA A 36 26.64 -35.55 11.34
C ALA A 36 25.72 -34.42 11.82
N GLN A 37 26.31 -33.40 12.45
CA GLN A 37 25.64 -32.14 12.71
C GLN A 37 25.53 -31.40 11.38
N LEU A 38 24.33 -31.43 10.80
CA LEU A 38 23.94 -30.51 9.74
C LEU A 38 24.06 -29.10 10.32
N ALA A 39 25.14 -28.41 9.96
CA ALA A 39 25.31 -27.00 10.23
C ALA A 39 24.09 -26.26 9.67
N ARG A 40 23.20 -25.84 10.56
CA ARG A 40 22.04 -25.02 10.22
C ARG A 40 22.61 -23.67 9.80
N ALA A 41 22.78 -23.48 8.50
CA ALA A 41 23.20 -22.21 7.93
C ALA A 41 22.25 -21.12 8.46
N ALA A 42 22.80 -20.19 9.24
CA ALA A 42 22.07 -19.01 9.67
C ALA A 42 21.74 -18.21 8.41
N THR A 43 20.53 -18.37 7.88
CA THR A 43 19.96 -17.49 6.87
C THR A 43 19.67 -16.16 7.55
N PHE A 44 20.65 -15.25 7.53
CA PHE A 44 20.39 -13.84 7.78
C PHE A 44 19.38 -13.36 6.73
N PRO A 45 18.26 -12.72 7.11
CA PRO A 45 17.38 -12.12 6.13
C PRO A 45 18.21 -11.10 5.36
N ILE A 46 18.33 -11.30 4.05
CA ILE A 46 18.86 -10.30 3.15
C ILE A 46 17.85 -9.15 3.21
N SER A 47 18.11 -8.15 4.05
CA SER A 47 17.42 -6.86 3.96
C SER A 47 17.71 -6.33 2.57
N GLN A 48 16.75 -6.49 1.66
CA GLN A 48 16.86 -5.90 0.34
C GLN A 48 17.02 -4.40 0.54
N PRO A 49 18.05 -3.77 -0.06
CA PRO A 49 18.18 -2.32 0.00
C PRO A 49 16.89 -1.74 -0.58
N ALA A 50 16.23 -0.88 0.20
CA ALA A 50 15.13 -0.06 -0.30
C ALA A 50 15.60 0.58 -1.60
N GLN A 51 14.92 0.27 -2.70
CA GLN A 51 15.32 0.80 -3.99
C GLN A 51 15.31 2.32 -3.87
N PRO A 52 16.41 3.04 -4.17
CA PRO A 52 16.52 4.48 -3.93
C PRO A 52 15.41 5.33 -4.56
N ASN A 53 14.64 4.75 -5.50
CA ASN A 53 13.57 5.39 -6.26
C ASN A 53 12.19 4.71 -6.11
N ASP A 54 11.95 3.93 -5.04
CA ASP A 54 10.61 3.41 -4.78
C ASP A 54 9.70 4.49 -4.18
N CYS A 55 9.17 5.34 -5.07
CA CYS A 55 8.29 6.44 -4.69
C CYS A 55 7.02 5.98 -3.97
N VAL A 56 6.57 4.72 -4.16
CA VAL A 56 5.39 4.22 -3.45
C VAL A 56 5.72 3.90 -1.99
N SER A 57 6.87 3.28 -1.71
CA SER A 57 7.36 3.11 -0.34
C SER A 57 7.51 4.46 0.36
N GLN A 58 8.21 5.40 -0.27
CA GLN A 58 8.49 6.71 0.31
C GLN A 58 7.21 7.53 0.56
N ALA A 59 6.23 7.45 -0.35
CA ALA A 59 4.93 8.08 -0.18
C ALA A 59 4.13 7.50 1.00
N GLY A 60 4.15 6.16 1.15
CA GLY A 60 3.52 5.49 2.28
C GLY A 60 4.12 5.91 3.61
N ASP A 61 5.44 5.90 3.70
CA ASP A 61 6.18 6.34 4.89
C ASP A 61 5.88 7.81 5.23
N PHE A 62 5.93 8.69 4.23
CA PHE A 62 5.68 10.13 4.40
C PHE A 62 4.27 10.43 4.92
N HIS A 63 3.24 9.70 4.46
CA HIS A 63 1.86 9.91 4.90
C HIS A 63 1.43 9.02 6.08
N GLY A 64 2.29 8.11 6.53
CA GLY A 64 1.98 7.13 7.57
C GLY A 64 0.82 6.23 7.15
N VAL A 65 0.93 5.64 5.95
CA VAL A 65 0.01 4.65 5.39
C VAL A 65 0.80 3.47 4.83
N ASN A 66 0.24 2.26 4.82
CA ASN A 66 0.97 1.09 4.36
C ASN A 66 1.17 1.09 2.84
N SER A 67 2.43 1.04 2.42
CA SER A 67 2.85 1.12 1.03
C SER A 67 2.34 -0.03 0.16
N TRP A 68 2.08 -1.22 0.71
CA TRP A 68 1.44 -2.31 -0.05
C TRP A 68 0.00 -1.99 -0.44
N ILE A 69 -0.75 -1.30 0.42
CA ILE A 69 -2.10 -0.83 0.07
C ILE A 69 -2.02 0.22 -1.03
N VAL A 70 -1.11 1.18 -0.91
CA VAL A 70 -0.91 2.19 -1.96
C VAL A 70 -0.56 1.52 -3.29
N ARG A 71 0.38 0.56 -3.31
CA ARG A 71 0.70 -0.22 -4.53
C ARG A 71 -0.52 -0.94 -5.09
N ALA A 72 -1.31 -1.57 -4.24
CA ALA A 72 -2.50 -2.32 -4.67
C ALA A 72 -3.57 -1.39 -5.25
N ILE A 73 -3.77 -0.22 -4.67
CA ILE A 73 -4.63 0.84 -5.21
C ILE A 73 -4.15 1.24 -6.61
N LEU A 74 -2.89 1.61 -6.77
CA LEU A 74 -2.33 2.01 -8.08
C LEU A 74 -2.45 0.91 -9.15
N LYS A 75 -2.33 -0.36 -8.73
CA LYS A 75 -2.58 -1.52 -9.59
C LYS A 75 -4.04 -1.61 -10.02
N VAL A 76 -4.99 -1.40 -9.11
CA VAL A 76 -6.43 -1.45 -9.38
C VAL A 76 -6.88 -0.28 -10.25
N GLU A 77 -6.39 0.93 -9.98
CA GLU A 77 -6.84 2.16 -10.64
C GLU A 77 -6.45 2.21 -12.13
N SER A 78 -5.21 1.84 -12.45
CA SER A 78 -4.68 2.06 -13.81
C SER A 78 -3.70 1.00 -14.29
N ASN A 79 -3.46 -0.04 -13.50
CA ASN A 79 -2.35 -0.96 -13.68
C ASN A 79 -0.99 -0.21 -13.76
N PHE A 80 -0.80 0.77 -12.87
CA PHE A 80 0.40 1.63 -12.80
C PHE A 80 0.66 2.48 -14.05
N ASN A 81 -0.35 2.81 -14.86
CA ASN A 81 -0.17 3.66 -16.03
C ASN A 81 -0.18 5.16 -15.65
N PRO A 82 0.98 5.86 -15.62
CA PRO A 82 1.03 7.26 -15.20
C PRO A 82 0.32 8.20 -16.18
N LYS A 83 0.01 7.76 -17.40
CA LYS A 83 -0.69 8.57 -18.41
C LYS A 83 -2.17 8.22 -18.53
N ALA A 84 -2.73 7.44 -17.60
CA ALA A 84 -4.14 7.10 -17.60
C ALA A 84 -5.02 8.35 -17.41
N MET A 85 -6.05 8.48 -18.25
CA MET A 85 -7.00 9.59 -18.24
C MET A 85 -8.39 9.03 -18.51
N ASN A 86 -9.32 9.23 -17.58
CA ASN A 86 -10.70 8.75 -17.73
C ASN A 86 -11.69 9.88 -17.49
N LYS A 87 -12.66 10.03 -18.40
CA LYS A 87 -13.72 11.04 -18.28
C LYS A 87 -15.00 10.39 -17.74
N ASN A 88 -15.50 10.94 -16.64
CA ASN A 88 -16.68 10.43 -15.97
C ASN A 88 -17.97 11.04 -16.54
N ARG A 89 -19.09 10.33 -16.37
CA ARG A 89 -20.41 10.77 -16.85
C ARG A 89 -20.88 12.09 -16.23
N ASN A 90 -20.46 12.37 -15.00
CA ASN A 90 -20.74 13.62 -14.30
C ASN A 90 -19.84 14.80 -14.76
N GLY A 91 -19.01 14.60 -15.80
CA GLY A 91 -18.13 15.63 -16.35
C GLY A 91 -16.78 15.75 -15.66
N THR A 92 -16.55 15.06 -14.52
CA THR A 92 -15.23 15.02 -13.87
C THR A 92 -14.24 14.16 -14.67
N THR A 93 -12.95 14.29 -14.36
CA THR A 93 -11.88 13.51 -15.00
C THR A 93 -10.95 12.93 -13.95
N ASP A 94 -10.60 11.67 -14.09
CA ASP A 94 -9.63 10.97 -13.27
C ASP A 94 -8.28 10.95 -13.99
N VAL A 95 -7.23 11.35 -13.27
CA VAL A 95 -5.92 11.65 -13.86
C VAL A 95 -4.81 10.81 -13.23
N GLY A 96 -3.92 10.31 -14.08
CA GLY A 96 -2.70 9.63 -13.71
C GLY A 96 -2.91 8.22 -13.20
N MET A 97 -1.83 7.57 -12.77
CA MET A 97 -1.91 6.16 -12.33
C MET A 97 -2.74 5.94 -11.07
N ALA A 98 -2.94 7.00 -10.30
CA ALA A 98 -3.74 7.01 -9.08
C ALA A 98 -5.21 7.38 -9.32
N GLN A 99 -5.56 7.71 -10.58
CA GLN A 99 -6.91 8.07 -11.01
C GLN A 99 -7.57 9.12 -10.10
N ILE A 100 -6.82 10.19 -9.80
CA ILE A 100 -7.30 11.23 -8.90
C ILE A 100 -8.34 12.09 -9.63
N ASN A 101 -9.54 12.14 -9.06
CA ASN A 101 -10.65 12.88 -9.64
C ASN A 101 -10.43 14.40 -9.59
N SER A 102 -10.87 15.08 -10.65
CA SER A 102 -10.78 16.53 -10.80
C SER A 102 -11.45 17.35 -9.69
N MET A 103 -12.37 16.76 -8.93
CA MET A 103 -12.95 17.41 -7.74
C MET A 103 -11.92 17.77 -6.67
N HIS A 104 -10.77 17.07 -6.63
CA HIS A 104 -9.69 17.32 -5.67
C HIS A 104 -8.68 18.37 -6.14
N PHE A 105 -8.75 18.84 -7.39
CA PHE A 105 -7.71 19.71 -7.96
C PHE A 105 -7.59 21.06 -7.24
N LYS A 106 -8.70 21.61 -6.74
CA LYS A 106 -8.67 22.84 -5.95
C LYS A 106 -7.87 22.67 -4.66
N GLU A 107 -8.01 21.52 -4.01
CA GLU A 107 -7.30 21.18 -2.79
C GLU A 107 -5.82 20.88 -3.08
N LEU A 108 -5.54 20.08 -4.11
CA LEU A 108 -4.17 19.79 -4.55
C LEU A 108 -3.39 21.03 -4.95
N LYS A 109 -4.05 22.02 -5.57
CA LYS A 109 -3.43 23.31 -5.88
C LYS A 109 -2.92 24.03 -4.63
N SER A 110 -3.59 23.88 -3.47
CA SER A 110 -3.11 24.44 -2.20
C SER A 110 -1.82 23.78 -1.69
N HIS A 111 -1.56 22.55 -2.13
CA HIS A 111 -0.30 21.83 -1.91
C HIS A 111 0.74 22.10 -3.01
N GLY A 112 0.45 22.97 -3.98
CA GLY A 112 1.35 23.29 -5.09
C GLY A 112 1.38 22.22 -6.19
N ILE A 113 0.36 21.36 -6.26
CA ILE A 113 0.25 20.29 -7.26
C ILE A 113 -0.78 20.69 -8.32
N ALA A 114 -0.33 20.79 -9.56
CA ALA A 114 -1.18 21.01 -10.74
C ALA A 114 -1.70 19.67 -11.30
N PRO A 115 -2.79 19.68 -12.09
CA PRO A 115 -3.32 18.44 -12.69
C PRO A 115 -2.29 17.66 -13.51
N ASP A 116 -1.43 18.33 -14.27
CA ASP A 116 -0.43 17.67 -15.12
C ASP A 116 0.69 17.00 -14.31
N ASP A 117 0.93 17.45 -13.07
CA ASP A 117 1.90 16.82 -12.17
C ASP A 117 1.48 15.39 -11.79
N LEU A 118 0.17 15.09 -11.84
CA LEU A 118 -0.36 13.74 -11.61
C LEU A 118 0.03 12.74 -12.71
N LEU A 119 0.60 13.22 -13.82
CA LEU A 119 1.14 12.38 -14.89
C LEU A 119 2.60 11.94 -14.61
N ASP A 120 3.19 12.41 -13.51
CA ASP A 120 4.44 11.91 -12.95
C ASP A 120 4.15 10.79 -11.93
N GLY A 121 4.82 9.64 -12.08
CA GLY A 121 4.57 8.48 -11.23
C GLY A 121 4.95 8.69 -9.76
N CYS A 122 5.98 9.50 -9.47
CA CYS A 122 6.36 9.78 -8.09
C CYS A 122 5.36 10.73 -7.43
N ILE A 123 4.99 11.82 -8.11
CA ILE A 123 3.98 12.75 -7.59
C ILE A 123 2.63 12.02 -7.41
N ALA A 124 2.20 11.22 -8.38
CA ALA A 124 0.97 10.44 -8.26
C ALA A 124 1.00 9.44 -7.10
N SER A 125 2.16 8.87 -6.77
CA SER A 125 2.33 7.99 -5.60
C SER A 125 2.08 8.74 -4.28
N TYR A 126 2.66 9.93 -4.15
CA TYR A 126 2.44 10.80 -2.97
C TYR A 126 0.99 11.24 -2.87
N VAL A 127 0.37 11.64 -3.98
CA VAL A 127 -1.04 12.04 -3.98
C VAL A 127 -1.97 10.86 -3.66
N ALA A 128 -1.67 9.64 -4.13
CA ALA A 128 -2.42 8.45 -3.75
C ALA A 128 -2.33 8.18 -2.24
N ALA A 129 -1.14 8.25 -1.66
CA ALA A 129 -0.93 8.05 -0.23
C ALA A 129 -1.61 9.15 0.61
N TRP A 130 -1.55 10.42 0.17
CA TRP A 130 -2.29 11.53 0.75
C TRP A 130 -3.80 11.29 0.74
N HIS A 131 -4.36 10.88 -0.41
CA HIS A 131 -5.80 10.64 -0.53
C HIS A 131 -6.23 9.46 0.35
N LEU A 132 -5.46 8.38 0.38
CA LEU A 132 -5.69 7.26 1.29
C LEU A 132 -5.65 7.70 2.76
N LYS A 133 -4.67 8.52 3.15
CA LYS A 133 -4.55 9.04 4.51
C LYS A 133 -5.77 9.86 4.92
N LYS A 134 -6.36 10.62 4.00
CA LYS A 134 -7.63 11.33 4.26
C LYS A 134 -8.77 10.36 4.57
N GLN A 135 -8.90 9.27 3.81
CA GLN A 135 -9.93 8.26 4.08
C GLN A 135 -9.69 7.56 5.42
N ILE A 136 -8.45 7.21 5.74
CA ILE A 136 -8.08 6.61 7.04
C ILE A 136 -8.37 7.59 8.19
N THR A 137 -8.14 8.88 7.98
CA THR A 137 -8.46 9.91 8.99
C THR A 137 -9.97 10.01 9.22
N ALA A 138 -10.77 9.88 8.15
CA ALA A 138 -12.23 9.97 8.24
C ALA A 138 -12.91 8.70 8.80
N TYR A 139 -12.39 7.51 8.46
CA TYR A 139 -13.05 6.23 8.71
C TYR A 139 -12.23 5.23 9.55
N GLY A 140 -11.10 5.68 10.11
CA GLY A 140 -10.14 4.84 10.82
C GLY A 140 -9.33 3.94 9.90
N ASN A 141 -8.39 3.19 10.47
CA ASN A 141 -7.56 2.22 9.74
C ASN A 141 -8.36 0.95 9.39
N THR A 142 -9.38 1.07 8.55
CA THR A 142 -10.35 0.01 8.25
C THR A 142 -10.37 -0.34 6.76
N TRP A 143 -10.85 -1.54 6.42
CA TRP A 143 -11.12 -1.90 5.03
C TRP A 143 -12.16 -1.00 4.35
N PHE A 144 -13.05 -0.38 5.13
CA PHE A 144 -13.97 0.63 4.60
C PHE A 144 -13.21 1.87 4.12
N ALA A 145 -12.18 2.34 4.86
CA ALA A 145 -11.34 3.46 4.44
C ALA A 145 -10.60 3.17 3.13
N ILE A 146 -10.12 1.94 2.94
CA ILE A 146 -9.52 1.50 1.68
C ILE A 146 -10.56 1.55 0.54
N GLY A 147 -11.76 1.02 0.77
CA GLY A 147 -12.86 1.13 -0.18
C GLY A 147 -13.25 2.58 -0.50
N ALA A 148 -13.17 3.46 0.50
CA ALA A 148 -13.55 4.86 0.41
C ALA A 148 -12.56 5.69 -0.42
N TYR A 149 -11.37 5.16 -0.72
CA TYR A 149 -10.47 5.75 -1.72
C TYR A 149 -11.22 5.98 -3.04
N HIS A 150 -12.00 4.98 -3.45
CA HIS A 150 -12.83 5.00 -4.65
C HIS A 150 -14.25 5.52 -4.38
N SER A 151 -14.93 5.01 -3.35
CA SER A 151 -16.28 5.47 -2.99
C SER A 151 -16.68 5.05 -1.58
N ALA A 152 -17.34 5.95 -0.85
CA ALA A 152 -17.97 5.64 0.43
C ALA A 152 -19.34 4.94 0.28
N THR A 153 -19.92 4.92 -0.93
CA THR A 153 -21.21 4.25 -1.15
C THR A 153 -21.06 2.73 -0.98
N PRO A 154 -21.86 2.06 -0.11
CA PRO A 154 -21.57 0.70 0.35
C PRO A 154 -21.31 -0.35 -0.73
N CYS A 155 -22.07 -0.35 -1.83
CA CYS A 155 -21.85 -1.32 -2.91
C CYS A 155 -20.51 -1.10 -3.62
N PHE A 156 -20.22 0.13 -4.05
CA PHE A 156 -18.98 0.48 -4.74
C PHE A 156 -17.76 0.30 -3.83
N ASN A 157 -17.90 0.68 -2.56
CA ASN A 157 -16.88 0.48 -1.52
C ASN A 157 -16.51 -1.00 -1.39
N LYS A 158 -17.50 -1.87 -1.11
CA LYS A 158 -17.29 -3.31 -0.94
C LYS A 158 -16.67 -3.94 -2.18
N ARG A 159 -17.17 -3.56 -3.36
CA ARG A 159 -16.63 -4.04 -4.63
C ARG A 159 -15.15 -3.66 -4.78
N TYR A 160 -14.81 -2.40 -4.53
CA TYR A 160 -13.45 -1.90 -4.63
C TYR A 160 -12.50 -2.58 -3.64
N THR A 161 -12.93 -2.73 -2.38
CA THR A 161 -12.18 -3.47 -1.35
C THR A 161 -11.84 -4.89 -1.80
N GLY A 162 -12.78 -5.62 -2.43
CA GLY A 162 -12.52 -6.95 -2.97
C GLY A 162 -11.49 -6.97 -4.11
N LEU A 163 -11.39 -5.90 -4.92
CA LEU A 163 -10.35 -5.78 -5.95
C LEU A 163 -8.97 -5.59 -5.32
N VAL A 164 -8.85 -4.66 -4.37
CA VAL A 164 -7.60 -4.40 -3.64
C VAL A 164 -7.14 -5.65 -2.88
N TRP A 165 -8.06 -6.32 -2.17
CA TRP A 165 -7.81 -7.59 -1.48
C TRP A 165 -7.24 -8.65 -2.43
N ASN A 166 -7.84 -8.80 -3.62
CA ASN A 166 -7.40 -9.77 -4.60
C ASN A 166 -6.00 -9.49 -5.15
N VAL A 167 -5.64 -8.22 -5.31
CA VAL A 167 -4.28 -7.82 -5.69
C VAL A 167 -3.29 -8.20 -4.60
N LEU A 168 -3.54 -7.80 -3.35
CA LEU A 168 -2.67 -8.11 -2.21
C LEU A 168 -2.50 -9.62 -2.00
N ARG A 169 -3.59 -10.39 -2.12
CA ARG A 169 -3.56 -11.85 -2.04
C ARG A 169 -2.73 -12.47 -3.16
N THR A 170 -2.83 -11.93 -4.37
CA THR A 170 -2.03 -12.40 -5.53
C THR A 170 -0.54 -12.13 -5.33
N TRP A 171 -0.18 -11.06 -4.62
CA TRP A 171 1.20 -10.75 -4.24
C TRP A 171 1.68 -11.45 -2.96
N GLY A 172 0.83 -12.25 -2.31
CA GLY A 172 1.19 -12.95 -1.07
C GLY A 172 1.28 -12.06 0.17
N VAL A 173 0.83 -10.80 0.09
CA VAL A 173 0.84 -9.84 1.21
C VAL A 173 -0.23 -10.20 2.24
N VAL A 174 -1.35 -10.75 1.80
CA VAL A 174 -2.44 -11.22 2.69
C VAL A 174 -2.82 -12.65 2.38
N GLN A 175 -3.33 -13.35 3.39
CA GLN A 175 -3.85 -14.70 3.29
C GLN A 175 -5.38 -14.71 3.38
N GLY A 176 -6.03 -15.62 2.66
CA GLY A 176 -7.47 -15.82 2.74
C GLY A 176 -8.11 -16.15 1.39
N LYS A 177 -9.45 -16.20 1.38
CA LYS A 177 -10.20 -16.55 0.17
C LYS A 177 -10.10 -15.42 -0.86
N LYS A 178 -10.07 -15.79 -2.14
CA LYS A 178 -10.22 -14.81 -3.23
C LYS A 178 -11.63 -14.23 -3.18
N GLU A 179 -11.73 -12.91 -3.20
CA GLU A 179 -13.01 -12.21 -3.27
C GLU A 179 -13.57 -12.27 -4.69
N SER A 180 -14.90 -12.17 -4.82
CA SER A 180 -15.59 -12.06 -6.11
C SER A 180 -16.35 -10.73 -6.17
N PRO A 181 -15.67 -9.62 -6.54
CA PRO A 181 -16.33 -8.32 -6.67
C PRO A 181 -17.44 -8.38 -7.72
N GLY A 182 -18.64 -7.91 -7.37
CA GLY A 182 -19.77 -7.82 -8.31
C GLY A 182 -19.48 -6.94 -9.53
N SER A 183 -20.32 -7.00 -10.56
CA SER A 183 -20.23 -6.08 -11.70
C SER A 183 -20.53 -4.64 -11.28
N LEU A 184 -20.00 -3.64 -11.99
CA LEU A 184 -20.33 -2.24 -11.71
C LEU A 184 -21.83 -1.96 -11.88
N ASP A 185 -22.47 -2.61 -12.85
CA ASP A 185 -23.91 -2.49 -13.12
C ASP A 185 -24.77 -2.95 -11.93
N SER A 186 -24.29 -3.95 -11.18
CA SER A 186 -24.98 -4.45 -9.98
C SER A 186 -25.06 -3.40 -8.86
N CYS A 187 -24.13 -2.44 -8.83
CA CYS A 187 -24.18 -1.33 -7.87
C CYS A 187 -25.08 -0.18 -8.32
N GLY A 188 -25.39 -0.08 -9.62
CA GLY A 188 -26.29 0.93 -10.17
C GLY A 188 -27.78 0.55 -10.08
N SER A 189 -28.10 -0.74 -9.99
CA SER A 189 -29.48 -1.25 -9.96
C SER A 189 -30.12 -1.36 -8.57
N THR A 190 -29.34 -1.16 -7.49
CA THR A 190 -29.81 -1.34 -6.10
C THR A 190 -30.47 -0.07 -5.51
N GLN A 191 -31.32 0.60 -6.29
CA GLN A 191 -32.32 1.55 -5.76
C GLN A 191 -33.76 1.00 -5.88
N VAL A 192 -33.95 -0.21 -6.43
CA VAL A 192 -35.28 -0.84 -6.58
C VAL A 192 -35.21 -2.33 -6.25
N ALA A 193 -34.90 -2.69 -5.00
CA ALA A 193 -35.27 -4.00 -4.44
C ALA A 193 -35.01 -4.00 -2.93
N SER A 194 -36.03 -3.67 -2.16
CA SER A 194 -36.09 -4.02 -0.75
C SER A 194 -36.19 -5.54 -0.58
N SER A 195 -35.57 -6.05 0.48
CA SER A 195 -35.97 -7.27 1.19
C SER A 195 -35.63 -8.60 0.51
N GLY A 196 -34.36 -8.98 0.58
CA GLY A 196 -33.90 -10.35 0.36
C GLY A 196 -32.83 -10.73 1.37
N LYS A 197 -33.26 -11.32 2.49
CA LYS A 197 -32.50 -12.00 3.56
C LYS A 197 -31.01 -12.21 3.26
N GLN A 198 -30.18 -11.23 3.62
CA GLN A 198 -28.73 -11.36 3.53
C GLN A 198 -28.27 -12.22 4.70
N ARG A 199 -27.87 -13.47 4.40
CA ARG A 199 -27.24 -14.36 5.38
C ARG A 199 -26.03 -13.63 5.95
N THR A 200 -26.07 -13.39 7.25
CA THR A 200 -24.92 -13.01 8.06
C THR A 200 -23.86 -14.10 7.95
N SER A 201 -22.86 -13.92 7.08
CA SER A 201 -21.59 -14.62 7.25
C SER A 201 -20.73 -13.79 8.19
N THR A 202 -20.89 -14.06 9.48
CA THR A 202 -20.03 -13.52 10.52
C THR A 202 -18.65 -14.16 10.42
N ALA A 203 -17.65 -13.35 10.76
CA ALA A 203 -16.31 -13.70 11.25
C ALA A 203 -15.22 -13.97 10.21
N GLY A 204 -14.29 -13.01 10.14
CA GLY A 204 -12.96 -13.22 9.59
C GLY A 204 -12.37 -12.03 8.84
N THR A 205 -12.49 -10.81 9.34
CA THR A 205 -11.67 -9.71 8.80
C THR A 205 -11.27 -8.82 9.96
N SER A 206 -9.97 -8.78 10.22
CA SER A 206 -9.36 -7.80 11.13
C SER A 206 -10.01 -6.44 10.91
N VAL A 207 -10.49 -5.82 11.99
CA VAL A 207 -11.03 -4.45 11.97
C VAL A 207 -9.96 -3.47 11.48
N LEU A 208 -8.69 -3.83 11.68
CA LEU A 208 -7.53 -3.08 11.24
C LEU A 208 -7.05 -3.61 9.90
N ALA A 209 -7.03 -2.72 8.90
CA ALA A 209 -6.57 -3.08 7.57
C ALA A 209 -5.08 -3.48 7.54
N LEU A 210 -4.29 -3.11 8.56
CA LEU A 210 -2.83 -3.06 8.47
C LEU A 210 -2.06 -3.44 9.76
N ASP A 211 -2.55 -4.41 10.54
CA ASP A 211 -1.74 -4.99 11.62
C ASP A 211 -0.80 -6.09 11.08
N GLY A 212 0.10 -5.69 10.19
CA GLY A 212 1.17 -6.54 9.66
C GLY A 212 2.41 -5.69 9.49
N GLU A 213 3.28 -5.73 10.50
CA GLU A 213 4.65 -5.21 10.50
C GLU A 213 5.52 -5.90 9.43
#